data_AF-A0AAN7VLR1-F1
#
_entry.id   AF-A0AAN7VLR1-F1
#
_cell.length_a   1.000
_cell.length_b   1.000
_cell.length_c   1.000
_cell.angle_alpha   90.00
_cell.angle_beta   90.00
_cell.angle_gamma   90.00
#
_symmetry.space_group_name_H-M   'P 1'
#
loop_
_entity.id
_entity.type
_entity.pdbx_description
1 polymer ?
#
loop_
_entity_poly.entity_id
_entity_poly.type
_entity_poly.pdbx_seq_one_letter_code
_entity_poly.pdbx_strand_id
1 'polypeptide(L)'
;MPCMWAIGNSSPITSGLLSYGVFWIDTGSFAPWRWFYVITGLLTIMFAIAVWFLLPDSTLTTHFLSPVERAHAIVRIKGNHSGIEQKHFKRYQFIEAIKDPKTWLFFFHAWSQEMANGLTNQYSLIIKSFGFTTLQTTLLGIMLVTIPFSERWALIVAIWIRGTGGIPYSVVMVWAANCSAGHTKKTTVIALYHVGYGLGNILSPQLFQPQYRPRYIVTWSVILGVAVILPTFIILVLRWYLQKENARRDALDAQGLVTEVGVLTHDEGDGSKTEKVVDARQLDLTDRQNLAFRYVL
;
A
#
# COMPACT_ATOMS: atom_id res chain seq x y z
N MET A 1 6.31 5.11 7.41
CA MET A 1 5.56 4.74 6.18
C MET A 1 4.46 5.75 5.81
N PRO A 2 3.59 6.23 6.72
CA PRO A 2 2.54 7.20 6.36
C PRO A 2 3.09 8.49 5.73
N CYS A 3 4.18 9.04 6.28
CA CYS A 3 4.80 10.26 5.73
C CYS A 3 5.39 10.06 4.33
N MET A 4 6.04 8.93 4.06
CA MET A 4 6.58 8.64 2.72
C MET A 4 5.47 8.48 1.69
N TRP A 5 4.34 7.86 2.08
CA TRP A 5 3.19 7.73 1.21
C TRP A 5 2.47 9.07 0.99
N ALA A 6 2.39 9.93 2.01
CA ALA A 6 1.89 11.30 1.90
C ALA A 6 2.77 12.16 0.97
N ILE A 7 4.09 11.99 1.00
CA ILE A 7 5.03 12.62 0.06
C ILE A 7 4.80 12.08 -1.38
N GLY A 8 4.52 10.78 -1.53
CA GLY A 8 4.13 10.22 -2.84
C GLY A 8 2.85 10.87 -3.39
N ASN A 9 1.86 11.13 -2.53
CA ASN A 9 0.59 11.74 -2.93
C ASN A 9 0.65 13.27 -3.06
N SER A 10 1.71 13.94 -2.61
CA SER A 10 1.94 15.36 -2.92
C SER A 10 2.57 15.59 -4.30
N SER A 11 2.95 14.51 -5.00
CA SER A 11 3.47 14.55 -6.38
C SER A 11 2.60 15.35 -7.37
N PRO A 12 1.26 15.32 -7.35
CA PRO A 12 0.45 16.12 -8.26
C PRO A 12 0.62 17.62 -8.05
N ILE A 13 0.88 18.07 -6.82
CA ILE A 13 1.09 19.49 -6.50
C ILE A 13 2.44 19.95 -7.07
N THR A 14 3.50 19.19 -6.83
CA THR A 14 4.84 19.51 -7.33
C THR A 14 4.90 19.38 -8.86
N SER A 15 4.23 18.38 -9.43
CA SER A 15 4.06 18.22 -10.88
C SER A 15 3.27 19.38 -11.49
N GLY A 16 2.22 19.86 -10.83
CA GLY A 16 1.41 20.99 -11.31
C GLY A 16 2.20 22.30 -11.35
N LEU A 17 2.97 22.59 -10.29
CA LEU A 17 3.86 23.75 -10.21
C LEU A 17 4.98 23.68 -11.26
N LEU A 18 5.58 22.50 -11.45
CA LEU A 18 6.60 22.30 -12.46
C LEU A 18 6.05 22.47 -13.88
N SER A 19 4.87 21.89 -14.17
CA SER A 19 4.18 22.08 -15.45
C SER A 19 3.90 23.56 -15.72
N TYR A 20 3.43 24.30 -14.72
CA TYR A 20 3.21 25.75 -14.85
C TYR A 20 4.51 26.50 -15.17
N GLY A 21 5.60 26.22 -14.45
CA GLY A 21 6.90 26.85 -14.71
C GLY A 21 7.45 26.56 -16.11
N VAL A 22 7.23 25.35 -16.63
CA VAL A 22 7.67 24.93 -17.96
C VAL A 22 6.90 25.63 -19.09
N PHE A 23 5.66 26.08 -18.85
CA PHE A 23 4.89 26.85 -19.84
C PHE A 23 5.49 28.22 -20.16
N TRP A 24 6.31 28.79 -19.27
CA TRP A 24 6.99 30.07 -19.47
C TRP A 24 8.33 29.94 -20.20
N ILE A 25 8.73 28.71 -20.57
CA ILE A 25 9.99 28.43 -21.27
C ILE A 25 9.72 28.45 -22.78
N ASP A 26 9.89 29.61 -23.40
CA ASP A 26 9.82 29.77 -24.86
C ASP A 26 11.15 29.39 -25.51
N THR A 27 11.30 28.10 -25.86
CA THR A 27 12.40 27.61 -26.70
C THR A 27 11.85 27.18 -28.05
N GLY A 28 12.12 27.97 -29.10
CA GLY A 28 11.46 27.86 -30.41
C GLY A 28 11.40 26.46 -31.05
N SER A 29 12.43 25.62 -30.90
CA SER A 29 12.46 24.26 -31.48
C SER A 29 12.11 23.14 -30.49
N PHE A 30 11.93 23.44 -29.20
CA PHE A 30 11.74 22.44 -28.15
C PHE A 30 10.39 22.62 -27.48
N ALA A 31 9.47 21.67 -27.73
CA ALA A 31 8.12 21.72 -27.20
C ALA A 31 8.14 21.73 -25.65
N PRO A 32 7.34 22.60 -24.98
CA PRO A 32 7.37 22.76 -23.52
C PRO A 32 7.22 21.44 -22.74
N TRP A 33 6.34 20.53 -23.17
CA TRP A 33 6.16 19.24 -22.51
C TRP A 33 7.43 18.37 -22.45
N ARG A 34 8.39 18.55 -23.38
CA ARG A 34 9.66 17.83 -23.37
C ARG A 34 10.56 18.31 -22.25
N TRP A 35 10.56 19.61 -21.94
CA TRP A 35 11.28 20.17 -20.79
C TRP A 35 10.80 19.58 -19.47
N PHE A 36 9.50 19.34 -19.35
CA PHE A 36 8.93 18.69 -18.17
C PHE A 36 9.56 17.30 -17.93
N TYR A 37 9.68 16.46 -18.96
CA TYR A 37 10.31 15.14 -18.85
C TYR A 37 11.82 15.20 -18.57
N VAL A 38 12.53 16.16 -19.18
CA VAL A 38 13.96 16.34 -18.94
C VAL A 38 14.24 16.74 -17.49
N ILE A 39 13.50 17.72 -16.96
CA ILE A 39 13.69 18.22 -15.59
C ILE A 39 13.35 17.14 -14.56
N THR A 40 12.21 16.48 -14.73
CA THR A 40 11.80 15.38 -13.83
C THR A 40 12.78 14.21 -13.87
N GLY A 41 13.27 13.84 -15.05
CA GLY A 41 14.29 12.80 -15.24
C GLY A 41 15.64 13.13 -14.58
N LEU A 42 16.13 14.37 -14.75
CA LEU A 42 17.37 14.80 -14.12
C LEU A 42 17.27 14.82 -12.59
N LEU A 43 16.15 15.30 -12.05
CA LEU A 43 15.88 15.27 -10.60
C LEU A 43 15.87 13.84 -10.05
N THR A 44 15.28 12.89 -10.80
CA THR A 44 15.28 11.47 -10.39
C THR A 44 16.66 10.86 -10.43
N ILE A 45 17.48 11.16 -11.45
CA ILE A 45 18.87 10.68 -11.51
C ILE A 45 19.70 11.26 -10.37
N MET A 46 19.60 12.55 -10.09
CA MET A 46 20.31 13.18 -8.96
C MET A 46 19.89 12.56 -7.62
N PHE A 47 18.60 12.31 -7.43
CA PHE A 47 18.10 11.63 -6.23
C PHE A 47 18.61 10.19 -6.14
N ALA A 48 18.63 9.44 -7.24
CA ALA A 48 19.16 8.08 -7.28
C ALA A 48 20.65 8.03 -6.92
N ILE A 49 21.46 8.96 -7.44
CA ILE A 49 22.88 9.11 -7.08
C ILE A 49 23.01 9.43 -5.59
N ALA A 50 22.20 10.36 -5.07
CA ALA A 50 22.22 10.69 -3.64
C ALA A 50 21.87 9.48 -2.77
N VAL A 51 20.82 8.71 -3.12
CA VAL A 51 20.43 7.49 -2.42
C VAL A 51 21.56 6.45 -2.46
N TRP A 52 22.24 6.28 -3.59
CA TRP A 52 23.37 5.36 -3.73
C TRP A 52 24.49 5.64 -2.73
N PHE A 53 24.82 6.91 -2.49
CA PHE A 53 25.87 7.28 -1.54
C PHE A 53 25.39 7.38 -0.09
N LEU A 54 24.14 7.77 0.13
CA LEU A 54 23.62 8.05 1.47
C LEU A 54 22.98 6.84 2.16
N LEU A 55 22.43 5.87 1.41
CA LEU A 55 21.69 4.75 1.99
C LEU A 55 22.58 3.51 2.16
N PRO A 56 22.90 3.08 3.39
CA PRO A 56 23.68 1.86 3.62
C PRO A 56 22.82 0.60 3.43
N ASP A 57 23.42 -0.46 2.89
CA ASP A 57 22.75 -1.73 2.56
C ASP A 57 22.16 -2.48 3.76
N SER A 58 22.66 -2.22 4.97
CA SER A 58 22.18 -2.87 6.19
C SER A 58 22.40 -1.98 7.41
N THR A 59 21.55 -2.15 8.43
CA THR A 59 21.73 -1.46 9.72
C THR A 59 23.04 -1.86 10.41
N LEU A 60 23.60 -3.01 10.07
CA LEU A 60 24.89 -3.50 10.57
C LEU A 60 26.10 -2.77 9.96
N THR A 61 25.97 -2.27 8.72
CA THR A 61 27.03 -1.59 7.96
C THR A 61 26.84 -0.06 7.88
N THR A 62 25.89 0.50 8.63
CA THR A 62 25.56 1.93 8.63
C THR A 62 26.75 2.81 9.02
N HIS A 63 27.27 3.63 8.11
CA HIS A 63 28.39 4.53 8.38
C HIS A 63 28.02 5.73 9.29
N PHE A 64 26.74 6.13 9.30
CA PHE A 64 26.24 7.30 10.03
C PHE A 64 25.95 7.04 11.52
N LEU A 65 25.59 5.81 11.91
CA LEU A 65 25.17 5.51 13.28
C LEU A 65 26.37 5.13 14.16
N SER A 66 26.43 5.69 15.37
CA SER A 66 27.36 5.23 16.42
C SER A 66 27.03 3.81 16.89
N PRO A 67 27.98 3.07 17.50
CA PRO A 67 27.73 1.72 17.99
C PRO A 67 26.53 1.61 18.95
N VAL A 68 26.31 2.63 19.78
CA VAL A 68 25.20 2.70 20.74
C VAL A 68 23.86 2.91 20.02
N GLU A 69 23.82 3.81 19.04
CA GLU A 69 22.61 4.04 18.24
C GLU A 69 22.27 2.85 17.35
N ARG A 70 23.28 2.12 16.84
CA ARG A 70 23.07 0.86 16.12
C ARG A 70 22.42 -0.18 17.02
N ALA A 71 22.85 -0.30 18.28
CA ALA A 71 22.23 -1.21 19.24
C ALA A 71 20.75 -0.84 19.49
N HIS A 72 20.44 0.44 19.68
CA HIS A 72 19.05 0.92 19.80
C HIS A 72 18.22 0.66 18.54
N ALA A 73 18.80 0.86 17.35
CA ALA A 73 18.15 0.57 16.07
C ALA A 73 17.85 -0.93 15.91
N ILE A 74 18.76 -1.81 16.31
CA ILE A 74 18.57 -3.26 16.30
C ILE A 74 17.45 -3.67 17.27
N VAL A 75 17.42 -3.12 18.49
CA VAL A 75 16.35 -3.37 19.46
C VAL A 75 14.99 -2.88 18.92
N ARG A 76 14.97 -1.74 18.23
CA ARG A 76 13.76 -1.22 17.58
C ARG A 76 13.28 -2.11 16.43
N ILE A 77 14.19 -2.64 15.61
CA ILE A 77 13.86 -3.60 14.54
C ILE A 77 13.32 -4.90 15.14
N LYS A 78 13.92 -5.38 16.25
CA LYS A 78 13.39 -6.52 17.02
C LYS A 78 11.95 -6.28 17.50
N GLY A 79 11.62 -5.06 17.97
CA GLY A 79 10.26 -4.69 18.38
C GLY A 79 9.25 -4.57 17.24
N ASN A 80 9.70 -4.37 16.00
CA ASN A 80 8.84 -4.17 14.83
C ASN A 80 8.37 -5.46 14.15
N HIS A 81 8.60 -6.64 14.76
CA HIS A 81 8.31 -7.96 14.18
C HIS A 81 8.85 -8.13 12.74
N SER A 82 9.85 -7.32 12.38
CA SER A 82 10.48 -7.29 11.07
C SER A 82 11.81 -7.97 11.30
N GLY A 83 11.83 -9.28 11.06
CA GLY A 83 13.02 -10.10 11.33
C GLY A 83 14.28 -9.50 10.71
N ILE A 84 15.42 -9.77 11.35
CA ILE A 84 16.73 -9.50 10.77
C ILE A 84 16.75 -10.17 9.38
N GLU A 85 17.13 -9.39 8.37
CA GLU A 85 17.16 -9.73 6.95
C GLU A 85 17.20 -11.24 6.67
N GLN A 86 16.11 -11.80 6.14
CA GLN A 86 16.01 -13.22 5.83
C GLN A 86 16.27 -13.45 4.33
N LYS A 87 17.42 -14.03 4.00
CA LYS A 87 17.84 -14.34 2.62
C LYS A 87 17.26 -15.65 2.07
N HIS A 88 16.58 -16.45 2.91
CA HIS A 88 16.05 -17.76 2.54
C HIS A 88 14.52 -17.74 2.39
N PHE A 89 14.03 -18.19 1.23
CA PHE A 89 12.61 -18.33 0.95
C PHE A 89 12.02 -19.59 1.61
N LYS A 90 11.00 -19.40 2.46
CA LYS A 90 10.33 -20.49 3.18
C LYS A 90 9.02 -20.88 2.50
N ARG A 91 9.04 -22.00 1.75
CA ARG A 91 7.87 -22.51 1.01
C ARG A 91 6.63 -22.73 1.89
N TYR A 92 6.80 -23.20 3.13
CA TYR A 92 5.65 -23.44 4.02
C TYR A 92 4.92 -22.13 4.38
N GLN A 93 5.67 -21.05 4.64
CA GLN A 93 5.09 -19.72 4.93
C GLN A 93 4.34 -19.15 3.72
N PHE A 94 4.86 -19.40 2.51
CA PHE A 94 4.20 -18.99 1.26
C PHE A 94 2.87 -19.73 1.06
N ILE A 95 2.84 -21.05 1.21
CA ILE A 95 1.61 -21.85 1.09
C ILE A 95 0.61 -21.44 2.18
N GLU A 96 1.09 -21.18 3.39
CA GLU A 96 0.24 -20.67 4.47
C GLU A 96 -0.38 -19.32 4.11
N ALA A 97 0.39 -18.38 3.55
CA ALA A 97 -0.10 -17.08 3.10
C ALA A 97 -1.24 -17.19 2.09
N ILE A 98 -1.11 -18.10 1.11
CA ILE A 98 -2.10 -18.33 0.06
C ILE A 98 -3.37 -19.00 0.60
N LYS A 99 -3.25 -19.91 1.56
CA LYS A 99 -4.40 -20.60 2.16
C LYS A 99 -5.12 -19.77 3.22
N ASP A 100 -4.58 -18.61 3.59
CA ASP A 100 -5.12 -17.79 4.66
C ASP A 100 -6.30 -16.94 4.18
N PRO A 101 -7.52 -17.09 4.75
CA PRO A 101 -8.69 -16.31 4.34
C PRO A 101 -8.48 -14.80 4.47
N LYS A 102 -7.72 -14.33 5.48
CA LYS A 102 -7.48 -12.90 5.65
C LYS A 102 -6.66 -12.30 4.51
N THR A 103 -5.74 -13.06 3.91
CA THR A 103 -4.96 -12.62 2.75
C THR A 103 -5.87 -12.30 1.57
N TRP A 104 -6.88 -13.13 1.33
CA TRP A 104 -7.86 -12.91 0.27
C TRP A 104 -8.79 -11.75 0.58
N LEU A 105 -9.18 -11.53 1.84
CA LEU A 105 -9.94 -10.34 2.22
C LEU A 105 -9.14 -9.06 1.95
N PHE A 106 -7.85 -9.02 2.30
CA PHE A 106 -6.98 -7.90 1.95
C PHE A 106 -6.82 -7.72 0.43
N PHE A 107 -6.68 -8.81 -0.32
CA PHE A 107 -6.64 -8.79 -1.79
C PHE A 107 -7.91 -8.18 -2.39
N PHE A 108 -9.10 -8.65 -1.98
CA PHE A 108 -10.37 -8.15 -2.50
C PHE A 108 -10.64 -6.71 -2.08
N HIS A 109 -10.18 -6.30 -0.89
CA HIS A 109 -10.18 -4.90 -0.51
C HIS A 109 -9.33 -4.06 -1.49
N ALA A 110 -8.08 -4.45 -1.76
CA ALA A 110 -7.20 -3.72 -2.68
C ALA A 110 -7.81 -3.64 -4.08
N TRP A 111 -8.30 -4.77 -4.60
CA TRP A 111 -8.94 -4.84 -5.91
C TRP A 111 -10.17 -3.93 -6.00
N SER A 112 -11.09 -4.04 -5.04
CA SER A 112 -12.37 -3.32 -5.07
C SER A 112 -12.18 -1.80 -4.93
N GLN A 113 -11.28 -1.35 -4.06
CA GLN A 113 -10.99 0.07 -3.88
C GLN A 113 -10.27 0.66 -5.12
N GLU A 114 -9.36 -0.08 -5.73
CA GLU A 114 -8.63 0.36 -6.93
C GLU A 114 -9.47 0.34 -8.21
N MET A 115 -10.63 -0.31 -8.20
CA MET A 115 -11.59 -0.17 -9.31
C MET A 115 -12.09 1.27 -9.47
N ALA A 116 -12.02 2.12 -8.45
CA ALA A 116 -12.30 3.55 -8.59
C ALA A 116 -11.13 4.35 -9.20
N ASN A 117 -9.92 3.80 -9.30
CA ASN A 117 -8.73 4.54 -9.70
C ASN A 117 -8.56 4.63 -11.24
N GLY A 118 -9.06 3.66 -12.00
CA GLY A 118 -9.06 3.72 -13.47
C GLY A 118 -9.90 4.85 -14.07
N LEU A 119 -10.72 5.52 -13.26
CA LEU A 119 -11.35 6.80 -13.60
C LEU A 119 -10.31 7.87 -13.99
N THR A 120 -9.16 7.85 -13.32
CA THR A 120 -8.05 8.79 -13.59
C THR A 120 -7.51 8.66 -15.00
N ASN A 121 -7.50 7.44 -15.53
CA ASN A 121 -7.00 7.14 -16.87
C ASN A 121 -8.04 7.41 -17.97
N GLN A 122 -9.33 7.43 -17.63
CA GLN A 122 -10.43 7.59 -18.59
C GLN A 122 -10.99 9.02 -18.65
N TYR A 123 -10.45 9.96 -17.85
CA TYR A 123 -10.90 11.34 -17.84
C TYR A 123 -10.98 11.93 -19.25
N SER A 124 -9.92 11.84 -20.04
CA SER A 124 -9.87 12.39 -21.42
C SER A 124 -10.99 11.87 -22.34
N LEU A 125 -11.44 10.61 -22.18
CA LEU A 125 -12.53 10.00 -22.95
C LEU A 125 -13.91 10.47 -22.48
N ILE A 126 -14.09 10.58 -21.16
CA ILE A 126 -15.31 11.11 -20.54
C ILE A 126 -15.46 12.60 -20.95
N ILE A 127 -14.38 13.35 -20.92
CA ILE A 127 -14.28 14.77 -21.33
C ILE A 127 -14.73 14.96 -22.77
N LYS A 128 -14.22 14.13 -23.68
CA LYS A 128 -14.59 14.16 -25.11
C LYS A 128 -16.06 13.79 -25.32
N SER A 129 -16.65 12.93 -24.47
CA SER A 129 -18.06 12.56 -24.56
C SER A 129 -19.02 13.67 -24.09
N PHE A 130 -18.55 14.63 -23.29
CA PHE A 130 -19.32 15.78 -22.82
C PHE A 130 -19.11 17.08 -23.62
N GLY A 131 -18.20 17.08 -24.61
CA GLY A 131 -17.97 18.23 -25.51
C GLY A 131 -17.16 19.39 -24.90
N PHE A 132 -16.48 19.18 -23.77
CA PHE A 132 -15.66 20.21 -23.11
C PHE A 132 -14.19 20.20 -23.57
N THR A 133 -13.52 21.35 -23.48
CA THR A 133 -12.09 21.48 -23.81
C THR A 133 -11.19 20.88 -22.73
N THR A 134 -10.04 20.32 -23.12
CA THR A 134 -9.07 19.60 -22.25
C THR A 134 -8.56 20.42 -21.05
N LEU A 135 -8.63 21.76 -21.15
CA LEU A 135 -8.18 22.68 -20.11
C LEU A 135 -9.24 22.95 -19.02
N GLN A 136 -10.52 22.68 -19.30
CA GLN A 136 -11.64 22.87 -18.37
C GLN A 136 -11.92 21.64 -17.47
N THR A 137 -11.16 20.56 -17.66
CA THR A 137 -11.64 19.23 -17.29
C THR A 137 -10.65 18.35 -16.51
N THR A 138 -9.54 18.91 -16.03
CA THR A 138 -8.66 18.28 -15.03
C THR A 138 -9.30 18.07 -13.64
N LEU A 139 -10.64 18.07 -13.54
CA LEU A 139 -11.38 18.47 -12.34
C LEU A 139 -12.65 17.62 -12.04
N LEU A 140 -12.61 16.28 -12.05
CA LEU A 140 -13.89 15.53 -11.99
C LEU A 140 -13.90 14.30 -11.09
N GLY A 141 -14.40 14.45 -9.86
CA GLY A 141 -15.00 13.37 -9.07
C GLY A 141 -16.54 13.47 -9.07
N ILE A 142 -17.21 12.36 -8.77
CA ILE A 142 -18.67 12.11 -8.77
C ILE A 142 -19.55 13.26 -8.25
N MET A 143 -19.06 14.09 -7.33
CA MET A 143 -19.81 15.24 -6.80
C MET A 143 -20.10 16.34 -7.84
N LEU A 144 -19.42 16.36 -8.99
CA LEU A 144 -19.73 17.32 -10.06
C LEU A 144 -20.86 16.91 -10.99
N VAL A 145 -21.31 15.63 -10.97
CA VAL A 145 -22.44 15.21 -11.84
C VAL A 145 -23.72 15.97 -11.47
N THR A 146 -23.80 16.45 -10.23
CA THR A 146 -24.96 17.19 -9.70
C THR A 146 -24.71 18.68 -9.53
N ILE A 147 -23.46 19.17 -9.54
CA ILE A 147 -23.14 20.58 -9.24
C ILE A 147 -22.99 21.37 -10.55
N PRO A 148 -23.72 22.49 -10.72
CA PRO A 148 -23.56 23.39 -11.87
C PRO A 148 -22.14 23.96 -11.95
N PHE A 149 -21.59 24.06 -13.17
CA PHE A 149 -20.25 24.61 -13.43
C PHE A 149 -20.06 26.09 -13.02
N SER A 150 -21.14 26.79 -12.65
CA SER A 150 -21.08 28.14 -12.09
C SER A 150 -20.45 28.19 -10.69
N GLU A 151 -20.55 27.11 -9.91
CA GLU A 151 -20.17 27.09 -8.49
C GLU A 151 -18.71 26.62 -8.27
N ARG A 152 -17.75 27.42 -8.74
CA ARG A 152 -16.31 27.10 -8.75
C ARG A 152 -15.74 26.60 -7.42
N TRP A 153 -16.20 27.16 -6.29
CA TRP A 153 -15.74 26.75 -4.96
C TRP A 153 -16.25 25.37 -4.54
N ALA A 154 -17.49 25.02 -4.90
CA ALA A 154 -18.04 23.69 -4.65
C ALA A 154 -17.29 22.61 -5.46
N LEU A 155 -16.84 22.95 -6.68
CA LEU A 155 -16.00 22.09 -7.49
C LEU A 155 -14.64 21.84 -6.82
N ILE A 156 -14.01 22.88 -6.27
CA ILE A 156 -12.72 22.78 -5.60
C ILE A 156 -12.82 21.90 -4.35
N VAL A 157 -13.85 22.08 -3.53
CA VAL A 157 -14.09 21.26 -2.34
C VAL A 157 -14.32 19.79 -2.72
N ALA A 158 -15.05 19.52 -3.80
CA ALA A 158 -15.25 18.16 -4.31
C ALA A 158 -13.93 17.46 -4.71
N ILE A 159 -12.96 18.20 -5.26
CA ILE A 159 -11.63 17.66 -5.60
C ILE A 159 -10.88 17.29 -4.33
N TRP A 160 -10.91 18.14 -3.32
CA TRP A 160 -10.20 17.89 -2.07
C TRP A 160 -10.74 16.65 -1.37
N ILE A 161 -12.06 16.48 -1.37
CA ILE A 161 -12.69 15.26 -0.85
C ILE A 161 -12.32 14.04 -1.71
N ARG A 162 -12.24 14.17 -3.04
CA ARG A 162 -11.80 13.06 -3.91
C ARG A 162 -10.36 12.61 -3.62
N GLY A 163 -9.46 13.55 -3.31
CA GLY A 163 -8.06 13.25 -2.95
C GLY A 163 -7.92 12.34 -1.72
N THR A 164 -8.94 12.26 -0.87
CA THR A 164 -8.94 11.38 0.31
C THR A 164 -9.12 9.89 -0.03
N GLY A 165 -9.51 9.56 -1.27
CA GLY A 165 -9.80 8.18 -1.68
C GLY A 165 -8.61 7.21 -1.61
N GLY A 166 -7.37 7.70 -1.62
CA GLY A 166 -6.18 6.86 -1.47
C GLY A 166 -5.79 6.56 -0.02
N ILE A 167 -6.33 7.31 0.96
CA ILE A 167 -6.00 7.14 2.39
C ILE A 167 -6.40 5.73 2.88
N PRO A 168 -7.62 5.22 2.60
CA PRO A 168 -8.04 3.88 3.04
C PRO A 168 -7.13 2.76 2.53
N TYR A 169 -6.67 2.85 1.27
CA TYR A 169 -5.74 1.87 0.68
C TYR A 169 -4.47 1.74 1.53
N SER A 170 -3.86 2.87 1.87
CA SER A 170 -2.61 2.92 2.63
C SER A 170 -2.75 2.36 4.03
N VAL A 171 -3.83 2.73 4.71
CA VAL A 171 -4.12 2.26 6.06
C VAL A 171 -4.30 0.74 6.05
N VAL A 172 -5.06 0.20 5.10
CA VAL A 172 -5.31 -1.24 4.99
C VAL A 172 -4.07 -2.01 4.52
N MET A 173 -3.22 -1.42 3.67
CA MET A 173 -1.92 -2.02 3.31
C MET A 173 -1.02 -2.18 4.53
N VAL A 174 -0.93 -1.14 5.38
CA VAL A 174 -0.18 -1.20 6.64
C VAL A 174 -0.82 -2.20 7.59
N TRP A 175 -2.14 -2.27 7.64
CA TRP A 175 -2.87 -3.26 8.42
C TRP A 175 -2.55 -4.70 7.98
N ALA A 176 -2.54 -4.97 6.67
CA ALA A 176 -2.17 -6.27 6.11
C ALA A 176 -0.73 -6.68 6.49
N ALA A 177 0.20 -5.71 6.48
CA ALA A 177 1.58 -5.92 6.89
C ALA A 177 1.72 -6.19 8.39
N ASN A 178 0.89 -5.56 9.22
CA ASN A 178 0.90 -5.73 10.68
C ASN A 178 0.11 -6.94 11.16
N CYS A 179 -0.83 -7.45 10.36
CA CYS A 179 -1.59 -8.67 10.62
C CYS A 179 -0.90 -9.94 10.07
N SER A 180 0.31 -9.81 9.55
CA SER A 180 1.07 -10.94 8.98
C SER A 180 2.42 -11.04 9.67
N ALA A 181 2.71 -12.20 10.26
CA ALA A 181 4.00 -12.52 10.84
C ALA A 181 4.71 -13.62 10.03
N GLY A 182 6.03 -13.63 10.09
CA GLY A 182 6.89 -14.44 9.22
C GLY A 182 7.31 -13.65 7.98
N HIS A 183 8.61 -13.60 7.70
CA HIS A 183 9.16 -12.78 6.61
C HIS A 183 8.59 -13.16 5.23
N THR A 184 8.61 -14.45 4.89
CA THR A 184 8.10 -14.92 3.59
C THR A 184 6.59 -14.75 3.50
N LYS A 185 5.85 -15.03 4.59
CA LYS A 185 4.39 -14.87 4.65
C LYS A 185 4.00 -13.41 4.47
N LYS A 186 4.57 -12.49 5.25
CA LYS A 186 4.30 -11.04 5.19
C LYS A 186 4.57 -10.48 3.80
N THR A 187 5.73 -10.79 3.21
CA THR A 187 6.06 -10.35 1.84
C THR A 187 5.08 -10.92 0.81
N THR A 188 4.63 -12.17 0.97
CA THR A 188 3.62 -12.77 0.08
C THR A 188 2.26 -12.09 0.20
N VAL A 189 1.82 -11.77 1.41
CA VAL A 189 0.55 -11.03 1.65
C VAL A 189 0.60 -9.65 1.01
N ILE A 190 1.70 -8.92 1.20
CA ILE A 190 1.90 -7.59 0.59
C ILE A 190 1.96 -7.70 -0.94
N ALA A 191 2.64 -8.71 -1.48
CA ALA A 191 2.70 -8.93 -2.92
C ALA A 191 1.31 -9.21 -3.50
N LEU A 192 0.53 -10.09 -2.86
CA LEU A 192 -0.87 -10.36 -3.27
C LEU A 192 -1.73 -9.10 -3.19
N TYR A 193 -1.55 -8.26 -2.18
CA TYR A 193 -2.24 -6.97 -2.09
C TYR A 193 -1.96 -6.07 -3.31
N HIS A 194 -0.70 -6.04 -3.78
CA HIS A 194 -0.32 -5.30 -4.99
C HIS A 194 -0.84 -5.95 -6.28
N VAL A 195 -0.97 -7.28 -6.33
CA VAL A 195 -1.65 -7.96 -7.44
C VAL A 195 -3.11 -7.55 -7.52
N GLY A 196 -3.82 -7.49 -6.38
CA GLY A 196 -5.18 -6.97 -6.30
C GLY A 196 -5.29 -5.53 -6.81
N TYR A 197 -4.36 -4.67 -6.38
CA TYR A 197 -4.23 -3.30 -6.86
C TYR A 197 -4.08 -3.22 -8.39
N GLY A 198 -3.19 -4.03 -8.97
CA GLY A 198 -2.97 -4.08 -10.42
C GLY A 198 -4.22 -4.55 -11.17
N LEU A 199 -4.88 -5.58 -10.67
CA LEU A 199 -6.11 -6.11 -11.28
C LEU A 199 -7.27 -5.11 -11.28
N GLY A 200 -7.43 -4.35 -10.18
CA GLY A 200 -8.44 -3.30 -10.09
C GLY A 200 -8.21 -2.23 -11.17
N ASN A 201 -6.96 -1.82 -11.35
CA ASN A 201 -6.57 -0.84 -12.36
C ASN A 201 -6.71 -1.34 -13.81
N ILE A 202 -6.52 -2.63 -14.07
CA ILE A 202 -6.71 -3.24 -15.39
C ILE A 202 -8.20 -3.33 -15.76
N LEU A 203 -9.06 -3.70 -14.81
CA LEU A 203 -10.48 -3.91 -15.05
C LEU A 203 -11.29 -2.61 -15.05
N SER A 204 -10.87 -1.60 -14.27
CA SER A 204 -11.61 -0.34 -14.11
C SER A 204 -11.94 0.38 -15.44
N PRO A 205 -10.99 0.57 -16.38
CA PRO A 205 -11.28 1.20 -17.67
C PRO A 205 -12.29 0.42 -18.52
N GLN A 206 -12.35 -0.90 -18.37
CA GLN A 206 -13.22 -1.77 -19.18
C GLN A 206 -14.70 -1.60 -18.82
N LEU A 207 -15.02 -1.00 -17.67
CA LEU A 207 -16.38 -0.66 -17.28
C LEU A 207 -16.94 0.54 -18.05
N PHE A 208 -16.09 1.36 -18.69
CA PHE A 208 -16.50 2.53 -19.47
C PHE A 208 -16.81 2.17 -20.92
N GLN A 209 -17.86 1.36 -21.10
CA GLN A 209 -18.24 0.89 -22.43
C GLN A 209 -19.04 1.95 -23.21
N PRO A 210 -18.87 2.06 -24.55
CA PRO A 210 -19.59 3.03 -25.39
C PRO A 210 -21.11 2.98 -25.25
N GLN A 211 -21.68 1.81 -24.95
CA GLN A 211 -23.12 1.58 -24.77
C GLN A 211 -23.74 2.37 -23.61
N TYR A 212 -22.94 2.80 -22.63
CA TYR A 212 -23.42 3.55 -21.47
C TYR A 212 -23.28 5.07 -21.63
N ARG A 213 -22.86 5.57 -22.80
CA ARG A 213 -22.83 7.01 -23.11
C ARG A 213 -24.24 7.64 -23.06
N PRO A 214 -24.35 8.95 -22.80
CA PRO A 214 -23.28 9.93 -22.53
C PRO A 214 -22.92 10.04 -21.04
N ARG A 215 -23.79 9.58 -20.12
CA ARG A 215 -23.62 9.82 -18.68
C ARG A 215 -23.02 8.66 -17.89
N TYR A 216 -22.90 7.46 -18.49
CA TYR A 216 -22.29 6.28 -17.87
C TYR A 216 -22.90 5.89 -16.51
N ILE A 217 -24.21 6.08 -16.32
CA ILE A 217 -24.89 5.91 -15.02
C ILE A 217 -24.65 4.49 -14.45
N VAL A 218 -24.74 3.46 -15.30
CA VAL A 218 -24.48 2.07 -14.90
C VAL A 218 -23.06 1.88 -14.39
N THR A 219 -22.05 2.36 -15.14
CA THR A 219 -20.64 2.33 -14.72
C THR A 219 -20.45 3.03 -13.37
N TRP A 220 -21.08 4.18 -13.17
CA TRP A 220 -21.00 4.92 -11.90
C TRP A 220 -21.65 4.16 -10.75
N SER A 221 -22.83 3.56 -10.95
CA SER A 221 -23.48 2.74 -9.92
C SER A 221 -22.62 1.53 -9.53
N VAL A 222 -21.99 0.87 -10.50
CA VAL A 222 -21.07 -0.25 -10.26
C VAL A 222 -19.84 0.22 -9.48
N ILE A 223 -19.23 1.33 -9.86
CA ILE A 223 -18.07 1.89 -9.12
C ILE A 223 -18.47 2.27 -7.69
N LEU A 224 -19.65 2.85 -7.47
CA LEU A 224 -20.13 3.19 -6.13
C LEU A 224 -20.31 1.94 -5.25
N GLY A 225 -20.95 0.90 -5.79
CA GLY A 225 -21.13 -0.37 -5.08
C GLY A 225 -19.82 -1.07 -4.78
N VAL A 226 -18.95 -1.18 -5.79
CA VAL A 226 -17.71 -1.97 -5.69
C VAL A 226 -16.59 -1.20 -5.01
N ALA A 227 -16.45 0.10 -5.20
CA ALA A 227 -15.31 0.84 -4.64
C ALA A 227 -15.61 1.59 -3.34
N VAL A 228 -16.87 1.63 -2.89
CA VAL A 228 -17.25 2.26 -1.61
C VAL A 228 -17.90 1.25 -0.68
N ILE A 229 -18.97 0.58 -1.12
CA ILE A 229 -19.75 -0.30 -0.25
C ILE A 229 -18.99 -1.59 0.06
N LEU A 230 -18.48 -2.26 -0.98
CA LEU A 230 -17.77 -3.53 -0.83
C LEU A 230 -16.49 -3.43 0.03
N PRO A 231 -15.55 -2.48 -0.17
CA PRO A 231 -14.35 -2.38 0.67
C PRO A 231 -14.70 -2.04 2.13
N THR A 232 -15.72 -1.21 2.37
CA THR A 232 -16.20 -0.93 3.73
C THR A 232 -16.72 -2.20 4.39
N PHE A 233 -17.53 -2.99 3.68
CA PHE A 233 -18.01 -4.28 4.16
C PHE A 233 -16.86 -5.26 4.45
N ILE A 234 -15.86 -5.34 3.55
CA ILE A 234 -14.68 -6.19 3.74
C ILE A 234 -13.91 -5.79 4.99
N ILE A 235 -13.72 -4.49 5.25
CA ILE A 235 -13.04 -4.01 6.47
C ILE A 235 -13.79 -4.46 7.73
N LEU A 236 -15.13 -4.37 7.74
CA LEU A 236 -15.94 -4.82 8.88
C LEU A 236 -15.83 -6.33 9.10
N VAL A 237 -15.88 -7.13 8.03
CA VAL A 237 -15.70 -8.58 8.09
C VAL A 237 -14.29 -8.93 8.58
N LEU A 238 -13.27 -8.23 8.09
CA LEU A 238 -11.88 -8.46 8.48
C LEU A 238 -11.67 -8.12 9.96
N ARG A 239 -12.23 -7.00 10.43
CA ARG A 239 -12.20 -6.61 11.84
C ARG A 239 -12.88 -7.64 12.74
N TRP A 240 -14.09 -8.08 12.36
CA TRP A 240 -14.80 -9.13 13.09
C TRP A 240 -14.02 -10.46 13.14
N TYR A 241 -13.45 -10.86 12.00
CA TYR A 241 -12.65 -12.09 11.90
C TYR A 241 -11.42 -12.04 12.81
N LEU A 242 -10.67 -10.93 12.78
CA LEU A 242 -9.49 -10.75 13.62
C LEU A 242 -9.83 -10.61 15.11
N GLN A 243 -10.94 -9.95 15.45
CA GLN A 243 -11.44 -9.89 16.83
C GLN A 243 -11.77 -11.28 17.36
N LYS A 244 -12.49 -12.09 16.57
CA LYS A 244 -12.85 -13.46 16.95
C LYS A 244 -11.61 -14.34 17.15
N GLU A 245 -10.60 -14.20 16.30
CA GLU A 245 -9.37 -14.96 16.43
C GLU A 245 -8.52 -14.48 17.61
N ASN A 246 -8.46 -13.18 17.90
CA ASN A 246 -7.83 -12.65 19.12
C ASN A 246 -8.53 -13.17 20.37
N ALA A 247 -9.86 -13.15 20.44
CA ALA A 247 -10.62 -13.69 21.57
C ALA A 247 -10.38 -15.20 21.76
N ARG A 248 -10.24 -15.97 20.67
CA ARG A 248 -9.85 -17.38 20.72
C ARG A 248 -8.46 -17.56 21.33
N ARG A 249 -7.51 -16.69 20.98
CA ARG A 249 -6.13 -16.71 21.52
C ARG A 249 -6.10 -16.29 22.99
N ASP A 250 -6.86 -15.28 23.38
CA ASP A 250 -6.98 -14.86 24.78
C ASP A 250 -7.56 -15.98 25.66
N ALA A 251 -8.52 -16.76 25.15
CA ALA A 251 -9.04 -17.94 25.84
C ALA A 251 -8.00 -19.07 25.99
N LEU A 252 -7.11 -19.27 25.00
CA LEU A 252 -6.02 -20.24 25.08
C LEU A 252 -4.91 -19.77 26.02
N ASP A 253 -4.66 -18.47 26.09
CA ASP A 253 -3.70 -17.83 26.99
C ASP A 253 -4.16 -17.95 28.45
N ALA A 254 -5.46 -17.73 28.70
CA ALA A 254 -6.08 -17.96 30.00
C ALA A 254 -6.01 -19.43 30.47
N GLN A 255 -5.83 -20.37 29.54
CA GLN A 255 -5.62 -21.79 29.84
C GLN A 255 -4.13 -22.15 30.04
N GLY A 256 -3.22 -21.18 29.91
CA GLY A 256 -1.77 -21.40 30.04
C GLY A 256 -1.13 -22.18 28.89
N LEU A 257 -1.83 -22.32 27.75
CA LEU A 257 -1.38 -23.09 26.59
C LEU A 257 -0.49 -22.26 25.63
N VAL A 258 -0.27 -20.97 25.92
CA VAL A 258 0.57 -20.08 25.10
C VAL A 258 2.00 -20.11 25.62
N THR A 259 2.87 -20.78 24.87
CA THR A 259 4.31 -20.79 25.16
C THR A 259 4.97 -19.58 24.50
N GLU A 260 5.45 -18.61 25.30
CA GLU A 260 6.21 -17.45 24.80
C GLU A 260 7.66 -17.79 24.40
N VAL A 261 8.09 -19.03 24.64
CA VAL A 261 9.49 -19.42 24.56
C VAL A 261 9.68 -20.52 23.52
N GLY A 262 10.57 -20.29 22.56
CA GLY A 262 10.99 -21.28 21.56
C GLY A 262 12.35 -21.87 21.91
N VAL A 263 12.59 -23.13 21.57
CA VAL A 263 13.91 -23.74 21.70
C VAL A 263 14.56 -23.78 20.32
N LEU A 264 15.68 -23.09 20.14
CA LEU A 264 16.54 -23.22 18.97
C LEU A 264 17.65 -24.21 19.31
N THR A 265 17.65 -25.37 18.65
CA THR A 265 18.78 -26.29 18.66
C THR A 265 19.79 -25.82 17.61
N HIS A 266 20.92 -25.28 18.06
CA HIS A 266 22.08 -25.09 17.19
C HIS A 266 22.87 -26.40 17.16
N ASP A 267 22.88 -27.06 16.00
CA ASP A 267 23.89 -28.07 15.69
C ASP A 267 25.17 -27.32 15.32
N GLU A 268 26.07 -27.18 16.29
CA GLU A 268 27.47 -26.93 15.96
C GLU A 268 27.99 -28.24 15.35
N GLY A 269 28.62 -28.19 14.17
CA GLY A 269 28.98 -29.34 13.33
C GLY A 269 29.94 -30.38 13.95
N ASP A 270 30.04 -30.46 15.27
CA ASP A 270 30.79 -31.39 16.10
C ASP A 270 29.87 -32.38 16.87
N GLY A 271 28.57 -32.44 16.54
CA GLY A 271 27.61 -33.35 17.19
C GLY A 271 27.14 -32.90 18.59
N SER A 272 27.52 -31.68 18.99
CA SER A 272 27.04 -30.99 20.20
C SER A 272 25.79 -30.15 19.86
N LYS A 273 24.63 -30.56 20.39
CA LYS A 273 23.39 -29.79 20.30
C LYS A 273 23.32 -28.81 21.46
N THR A 274 23.46 -27.52 21.17
CA THR A 274 23.22 -26.47 22.16
C THR A 274 21.77 -25.99 22.05
N GLU A 275 20.97 -26.25 23.09
CA GLU A 275 19.61 -25.73 23.22
C GLU A 275 19.68 -24.29 23.73
N LYS A 276 19.52 -23.32 22.84
CA LYS A 276 19.34 -21.93 23.24
C LYS A 276 17.85 -21.68 23.38
N VAL A 277 17.44 -21.37 24.61
CA VAL A 277 16.09 -20.89 24.90
C VAL A 277 16.00 -19.48 24.33
N VAL A 278 15.24 -19.33 23.25
CA VAL A 278 15.10 -18.07 22.54
C VAL A 278 13.64 -17.68 22.55
N ASP A 279 13.36 -16.45 22.95
CA ASP A 279 12.03 -15.84 22.86
C ASP A 279 11.39 -16.19 21.50
N ALA A 280 10.15 -16.69 21.49
CA ALA A 280 9.47 -17.14 20.28
C ALA A 280 9.38 -16.05 19.20
N ARG A 281 9.61 -14.79 19.59
CA ARG A 281 9.76 -13.61 18.72
C ARG A 281 11.03 -13.60 17.86
N GLN A 282 12.07 -14.37 18.21
CA GLN A 282 13.28 -14.52 17.39
C GLN A 282 13.19 -15.71 16.44
N LEU A 283 12.25 -16.63 16.68
CA LEU A 283 11.85 -17.61 15.68
C LEU A 283 10.99 -16.90 14.63
N ASP A 284 11.37 -17.03 13.36
CA ASP A 284 10.56 -16.54 12.23
C ASP A 284 9.34 -17.47 12.02
N LEU A 285 8.46 -17.45 13.01
CA LEU A 285 7.18 -18.15 13.07
C LEU A 285 6.11 -17.34 12.35
N THR A 286 5.17 -18.04 11.72
CA THR A 286 4.00 -17.40 11.14
C THR A 286 3.01 -16.98 12.22
N ASP A 287 2.09 -16.06 11.91
CA ASP A 287 1.03 -15.62 12.81
C ASP A 287 0.07 -16.74 13.25
N ARG A 288 0.04 -17.89 12.54
CA ARG A 288 -0.72 -19.08 12.96
C ARG A 288 0.07 -19.98 13.90
N GLN A 289 1.40 -19.99 13.77
CA GLN A 289 2.30 -20.77 14.62
C GLN A 289 2.58 -20.05 15.94
N ASN A 290 2.73 -18.73 15.91
CA ASN A 290 2.94 -17.92 17.09
C ASN A 290 1.58 -17.57 17.74
N LEU A 291 1.15 -18.36 18.73
CA LEU A 291 -0.09 -18.12 19.48
C LEU A 291 -0.02 -16.86 20.36
N ALA A 292 1.18 -16.40 20.72
CA ALA A 292 1.37 -15.12 21.43
C ALA A 292 1.17 -13.90 20.51
N PHE A 293 1.18 -14.09 19.18
CA PHE A 293 0.90 -13.01 18.24
C PHE A 293 -0.55 -12.53 18.37
N ARG A 294 -0.74 -11.20 18.49
CA ARG A 294 -2.05 -10.56 18.49
C ARG A 294 -2.24 -9.75 17.23
N TYR A 295 -3.39 -9.92 16.59
CA TYR A 295 -3.73 -9.14 15.40
C TYR A 295 -4.10 -7.72 15.81
N VAL A 296 -3.59 -6.74 15.06
CA VAL A 296 -3.97 -5.34 15.21
C VAL A 296 -5.43 -5.18 14.74
N LEU A 297 -6.23 -4.39 15.46
CA LEU A 297 -7.67 -4.19 15.23
C LEU A 297 -8.03 -2.77 14.80
#